data_AF-A0A6M4FN31-F1
#
_entry.id   AF-A0A6M4FN31-F1
#
_cell.length_a   1.000
_cell.length_b   1.000
_cell.length_c   1.000
_cell.angle_alpha   90.00
_cell.angle_beta   90.00
_cell.angle_gamma   90.00
#
_symmetry.space_group_name_H-M   'P 1'
#
loop_
_entity.id
_entity.type
_entity.pdbx_description
1 polymer ?
#
loop_
_entity_poly.entity_id
_entity_poly.type
_entity_poly.pdbx_seq_one_letter_code
_entity_poly.pdbx_strand_id
1 'polypeptide(L)'
;MEKDTWKYVEKNFRGGGFYEWSGIKYFLYEYDLSLREQSKTYREKISWEEFSEDMRDHNTVEHIYPQKPMKPCWKDKYNKFSAKERKVLRHSLGNLVPLSRPKNSSFQNKCFEDKKGNEKNKVGFRYGSYAENEIAMKSQWTAVEILERGVRLLDFMEKRWGFSIGDYDQKVRILGLEFVGYEKSASPKRSRGQRTVNKN
;
A
#
# COMPACT_ATOMS: atom_id res chain seq x y z
N MET A 1 4.18 -30.48 6.12
CA MET A 1 5.12 -29.69 5.29
C MET A 1 4.55 -28.32 4.91
N GLU A 2 3.29 -28.17 4.49
CA GLU A 2 2.77 -26.87 4.02
C GLU A 2 2.46 -25.83 5.13
N LYS A 3 1.97 -26.27 6.31
CA LYS A 3 1.65 -25.37 7.44
C LYS A 3 2.87 -24.67 8.06
N ASP A 4 4.03 -25.31 8.02
CA ASP A 4 5.24 -24.76 8.65
C ASP A 4 5.91 -23.70 7.76
N THR A 5 5.80 -23.85 6.44
CA THR A 5 6.26 -22.87 5.45
C THR A 5 5.54 -21.54 5.60
N TRP A 6 4.20 -21.54 5.68
CA TRP A 6 3.45 -20.29 5.81
C TRP A 6 3.64 -19.59 7.15
N LYS A 7 3.79 -20.34 8.24
CA LYS A 7 4.20 -19.76 9.53
C LYS A 7 5.56 -19.08 9.45
N TYR A 8 6.51 -19.66 8.72
CA TYR A 8 7.81 -19.04 8.50
C TYR A 8 7.71 -17.76 7.67
N VAL A 9 6.92 -17.78 6.59
CA VAL A 9 6.64 -16.61 5.75
C VAL A 9 5.99 -15.48 6.58
N GLU A 10 4.90 -15.79 7.29
CA GLU A 10 4.21 -14.84 8.18
C GLU A 10 5.18 -14.22 9.20
N LYS A 11 6.05 -15.03 9.81
CA LYS A 11 7.03 -14.56 10.79
C LYS A 11 8.04 -13.59 10.17
N ASN A 12 8.55 -13.88 8.97
CA ASN A 12 9.54 -13.02 8.30
C ASN A 12 8.95 -11.66 7.93
N PHE A 13 7.74 -11.63 7.38
CA PHE A 13 7.11 -10.38 6.97
C PHE A 13 6.50 -9.57 8.14
N ARG A 14 6.23 -10.20 9.30
CA ARG A 14 5.76 -9.49 10.51
C ARG A 14 6.86 -8.74 11.28
N GLY A 15 8.13 -9.11 11.13
CA GLY A 15 9.26 -8.47 11.81
C GLY A 15 9.67 -7.15 11.16
N GLY A 16 10.20 -7.24 9.94
CA GLY A 16 10.71 -6.12 9.14
C GLY A 16 9.71 -5.51 8.15
N GLY A 17 8.60 -6.19 7.88
CA GLY A 17 7.68 -5.80 6.81
C GLY A 17 8.22 -6.14 5.42
N PHE A 18 7.41 -5.83 4.40
CA PHE A 18 7.79 -6.02 3.00
C PHE A 18 8.84 -5.02 2.53
N TYR A 19 9.01 -3.91 3.24
CA TYR A 19 10.03 -2.91 2.89
C TYR A 19 11.45 -3.45 3.03
N GLU A 20 11.71 -4.28 4.03
CA GLU A 20 13.03 -4.90 4.27
C GLU A 20 13.25 -6.19 3.46
N TRP A 21 12.25 -6.61 2.66
CA TRP A 21 12.38 -7.79 1.82
C TRP A 21 13.32 -7.52 0.64
N SER A 22 14.38 -8.32 0.51
CA SER A 22 15.38 -8.19 -0.56
C SER A 22 14.78 -8.24 -1.97
N GLY A 23 13.64 -8.91 -2.15
CA GLY A 23 12.93 -9.00 -3.43
C GLY A 23 12.00 -7.83 -3.73
N ILE A 24 11.83 -6.84 -2.83
CA ILE A 24 10.78 -5.82 -2.95
C ILE A 24 10.91 -5.00 -4.24
N LYS A 25 12.12 -4.61 -4.63
CA LYS A 25 12.35 -3.86 -5.86
C LYS A 25 11.91 -4.68 -7.07
N TYR A 26 12.44 -5.88 -7.20
CA TYR A 26 12.09 -6.78 -8.30
C TYR A 26 10.58 -6.99 -8.37
N PHE A 27 9.94 -7.28 -7.24
CA PHE A 27 8.48 -7.44 -7.16
C PHE A 27 7.71 -6.20 -7.66
N LEU A 28 8.08 -5.00 -7.19
CA LEU A 28 7.40 -3.77 -7.57
C LEU A 28 7.61 -3.42 -9.05
N TYR A 29 8.80 -3.70 -9.59
CA TYR A 29 9.09 -3.53 -11.02
C TYR A 29 8.26 -4.48 -11.89
N GLU A 30 8.22 -5.77 -11.54
CA GLU A 30 7.40 -6.78 -12.21
C GLU A 30 5.91 -6.41 -12.20
N TYR A 31 5.42 -5.88 -11.09
CA TYR A 31 4.05 -5.40 -11.00
C TYR A 31 3.80 -4.21 -11.92
N ASP A 32 4.70 -3.23 -11.97
CA ASP A 32 4.59 -2.08 -12.90
C ASP A 32 4.59 -2.52 -14.38
N LEU A 33 5.46 -3.48 -14.73
CA LEU A 33 5.48 -4.10 -16.06
C LEU A 33 4.14 -4.77 -16.40
N SER A 34 3.53 -5.49 -15.45
CA SER A 34 2.23 -6.13 -15.66
C SER A 34 1.10 -5.11 -15.92
N LEU A 35 1.18 -3.92 -15.32
CA LEU A 35 0.24 -2.83 -15.58
C LEU A 35 0.51 -2.19 -16.95
N ARG A 36 1.78 -2.08 -17.36
CA ARG A 36 2.15 -1.65 -18.72
C ARG A 36 1.55 -2.59 -19.76
N GLU A 37 1.68 -3.90 -19.60
CA GLU A 37 1.13 -4.91 -20.52
C GLU A 37 -0.38 -4.74 -20.72
N GLN A 38 -1.12 -4.42 -19.65
CA GLN A 38 -2.56 -4.17 -19.70
C GLN A 38 -2.93 -2.86 -20.43
N SER A 39 -2.05 -1.85 -20.38
CA SER A 39 -2.26 -0.55 -21.01
C SER A 39 -2.04 -0.53 -22.53
N LYS A 40 -1.51 -1.62 -23.10
CA LYS A 40 -1.20 -1.77 -24.54
C LYS A 40 -0.27 -0.68 -25.11
N THR A 41 0.52 -0.02 -24.26
CA THR A 41 1.60 0.88 -24.69
C THR A 41 2.96 0.24 -24.50
N TYR A 42 3.90 0.57 -25.38
CA TYR A 42 5.29 0.13 -25.32
C TYR A 42 6.16 1.06 -24.46
N ARG A 43 5.62 2.18 -23.98
CA ARG A 43 6.40 3.16 -23.23
C ARG A 43 6.80 2.59 -21.87
N GLU A 44 8.11 2.50 -21.66
CA GLU A 44 8.68 2.25 -20.35
C GLU A 44 8.66 3.54 -19.51
N LYS A 45 8.33 3.39 -18.23
CA LYS A 45 8.26 4.49 -17.26
C LYS A 45 9.22 4.34 -16.09
N ILE A 46 9.72 3.13 -15.87
CA ILE A 46 10.77 2.78 -14.92
C ILE A 46 11.78 1.95 -15.70
N SER A 47 13.04 2.38 -15.79
CA SER A 47 14.15 1.53 -16.25
C SER A 47 14.58 0.61 -15.11
N TRP A 48 14.79 -0.67 -15.40
CA TRP A 48 15.28 -1.63 -14.40
C TRP A 48 16.68 -1.25 -13.91
N GLU A 49 17.56 -0.84 -14.82
CA GLU A 49 18.95 -0.48 -14.52
C GLU A 49 19.02 0.65 -13.49
N GLU A 50 18.28 1.74 -13.72
CA GLU A 50 18.21 2.87 -12.79
C GLU A 50 17.53 2.48 -11.46
N PHE A 51 16.50 1.65 -11.53
CA PHE A 51 15.70 1.27 -10.36
C PHE A 51 16.44 0.30 -9.42
N SER A 52 17.27 -0.57 -10.01
CA SER A 52 18.05 -1.63 -9.34
C SER A 52 19.52 -1.27 -9.07
N GLU A 53 19.98 -0.08 -9.49
CA GLU A 53 21.37 0.38 -9.41
C GLU A 53 22.05 0.11 -8.06
N ASP A 54 21.36 0.34 -6.94
CA ASP A 54 21.77 -0.19 -5.63
C ASP A 54 20.60 -0.94 -4.98
N MET A 55 20.68 -2.27 -4.94
CA MET A 55 19.65 -3.13 -4.36
C MET A 55 19.53 -2.99 -2.83
N ARG A 56 20.54 -2.45 -2.15
CA ARG A 56 20.54 -2.22 -0.69
C ARG A 56 19.89 -0.88 -0.32
N ASP A 57 19.88 0.06 -1.27
CA ASP A 57 19.29 1.38 -1.06
C ASP A 57 17.83 1.41 -1.52
N HIS A 58 16.93 1.77 -0.62
CA HIS A 58 15.50 1.87 -0.89
C HIS A 58 15.06 3.26 -1.37
N ASN A 59 15.99 4.12 -1.80
CA ASN A 59 15.69 5.44 -2.37
C ASN A 59 14.81 5.41 -3.63
N THR A 60 14.52 4.24 -4.19
CA THR A 60 13.55 4.04 -5.28
C THR A 60 12.23 3.42 -4.82
N VAL A 61 12.07 3.08 -3.53
CA VAL A 61 10.82 2.52 -2.99
C VAL A 61 10.20 3.53 -2.04
N GLU A 62 9.08 4.10 -2.46
CA GLU A 62 8.36 5.11 -1.69
C GLU A 62 7.31 4.50 -0.77
N HIS A 63 7.18 5.10 0.40
CA HIS A 63 6.10 4.87 1.35
C HIS A 63 4.96 5.86 1.11
N ILE A 64 3.80 5.38 0.68
CA ILE A 64 2.66 6.27 0.38
C ILE A 64 2.17 6.91 1.69
N TYR A 65 1.82 6.10 2.70
CA TYR A 65 1.78 6.51 4.11
C TYR A 65 3.22 6.57 4.65
N PRO A 66 3.77 7.76 4.93
CA PRO A 66 5.21 7.96 5.10
C PRO A 66 5.75 7.36 6.40
N GLN A 67 7.05 7.05 6.41
CA GLN A 67 7.79 6.57 7.59
C GLN A 67 7.68 7.50 8.81
N LYS A 68 7.67 8.81 8.56
CA LYS A 68 7.53 9.88 9.57
C LYS A 68 6.27 10.73 9.30
N PRO A 69 5.07 10.24 9.67
CA PRO A 69 3.79 10.87 9.35
C PRO A 69 3.45 12.03 10.30
N MET A 70 4.19 13.14 10.20
CA MET A 70 4.05 14.27 11.14
C MET A 70 2.87 15.18 10.84
N LYS A 71 2.36 15.18 9.60
CA LYS A 71 1.26 16.06 9.15
C LYS A 71 -0.11 15.61 9.68
N PRO A 72 -1.04 16.55 10.00
CA PRO A 72 -2.39 16.23 10.48
C PRO A 72 -3.16 15.27 9.56
N CYS A 73 -3.10 15.47 8.24
CA CYS A 73 -3.74 14.59 7.25
C CYS A 73 -3.40 13.09 7.40
N TRP A 74 -2.21 12.78 7.95
CA TRP A 74 -1.81 11.42 8.28
C TRP A 74 -2.13 11.06 9.72
N LYS A 75 -1.92 11.96 10.68
CA LYS A 75 -2.25 11.70 12.09
C LYS A 75 -3.73 11.37 12.28
N ASP A 76 -4.61 12.16 11.68
CA ASP A 76 -6.07 12.02 11.86
C ASP A 76 -6.60 10.71 11.26
N LYS A 77 -6.04 10.28 10.12
CA LYS A 77 -6.40 9.01 9.46
C LYS A 77 -5.93 7.77 10.22
N TYR A 78 -4.87 7.88 11.04
CA TYR A 78 -4.18 6.73 11.64
C TYR A 78 -4.06 6.80 13.18
N ASN A 79 -4.67 7.79 13.84
CA ASN A 79 -4.58 8.00 15.29
C ASN A 79 -5.19 6.85 16.10
N LYS A 80 -6.22 6.19 15.55
CA LYS A 80 -6.91 5.05 16.16
C LYS A 80 -6.07 3.77 16.27
N PHE A 81 -5.04 3.63 15.44
CA PHE A 81 -4.16 2.47 15.47
C PHE A 81 -3.07 2.64 16.53
N SER A 82 -2.67 1.56 17.16
CA SER A 82 -1.51 1.52 18.05
C SER A 82 -0.20 1.82 17.30
N ALA A 83 0.87 2.11 18.03
CA ALA A 83 2.19 2.31 17.43
C ALA A 83 2.67 1.09 16.62
N LYS A 84 2.34 -0.13 17.09
CA LYS A 84 2.67 -1.39 16.44
C LYS A 84 1.90 -1.56 15.13
N GLU A 85 0.58 -1.37 15.15
CA GLU A 85 -0.27 -1.44 13.95
C GLU A 85 0.13 -0.40 12.90
N ARG A 86 0.45 0.84 13.32
CA ARG A 86 0.99 1.86 12.41
C ARG A 86 2.32 1.44 11.80
N LYS A 87 3.20 0.75 12.54
CA LYS A 87 4.46 0.21 11.98
C LYS A 87 4.16 -0.82 10.90
N VAL A 88 3.22 -1.75 11.15
CA VAL A 88 2.82 -2.76 10.16
C VAL A 88 2.24 -2.09 8.90
N LEU A 89 1.34 -1.11 9.06
CA LEU A 89 0.76 -0.37 7.92
C LEU A 89 1.83 0.33 7.06
N ARG A 90 2.83 0.97 7.68
CA ARG A 90 3.90 1.66 6.93
C ARG A 90 4.70 0.70 6.06
N HIS A 91 5.07 -0.45 6.60
CA HIS A 91 5.96 -1.40 5.92
C HIS A 91 5.19 -2.54 5.22
N SER A 92 3.87 -2.43 5.09
CA SER A 92 3.04 -3.40 4.38
C SER A 92 3.21 -3.26 2.86
N LEU A 93 3.12 -4.38 2.14
CA LEU A 93 3.25 -4.46 0.68
C LEU A 93 2.37 -3.44 -0.05
N GLY A 94 1.12 -3.31 0.41
CA GLY A 94 0.16 -2.39 -0.18
C GLY A 94 0.55 -0.92 -0.08
N ASN A 95 1.46 -0.54 0.83
CA ASN A 95 1.89 0.84 1.05
C ASN A 95 3.16 1.24 0.27
N LEU A 96 3.76 0.31 -0.49
CA LEU A 96 5.02 0.50 -1.19
C LEU A 96 4.81 0.68 -2.70
N VAL A 97 5.50 1.64 -3.29
CA VAL A 97 5.42 1.94 -4.72
C VAL A 97 6.80 2.23 -5.31
N PRO A 98 7.11 1.77 -6.53
CA PRO A 98 8.38 2.09 -7.16
C PRO A 98 8.36 3.53 -7.71
N LEU A 99 9.37 4.32 -7.34
CA LEU A 99 9.63 5.68 -7.83
C LEU A 99 11.05 5.78 -8.41
N SER A 100 11.24 6.74 -9.31
CA SER A 100 12.59 7.21 -9.64
C SER A 100 13.23 7.94 -8.45
N ARG A 101 14.56 7.88 -8.32
CA ARG A 101 15.31 8.52 -7.22
C ARG A 101 14.99 10.02 -7.07
N PRO A 102 14.98 10.86 -8.15
CA PRO A 102 14.69 12.29 -8.02
C PRO A 102 13.26 12.58 -7.56
N LYS A 103 12.32 11.69 -7.92
CA LYS A 103 10.93 11.82 -7.51
C LYS A 103 10.79 11.46 -6.04
N ASN A 104 11.40 10.37 -5.60
CA ASN A 104 11.31 9.96 -4.20
C ASN A 104 11.83 11.02 -3.22
N SER A 105 12.95 11.68 -3.54
CA SER A 105 13.48 12.77 -2.70
C SER A 105 12.52 13.97 -2.56
N SER A 106 11.63 14.17 -3.54
CA SER A 106 10.60 15.21 -3.55
C SER A 106 9.35 14.83 -2.73
N PHE A 107 9.17 13.54 -2.45
CA PHE A 107 8.02 12.97 -1.76
C PHE A 107 8.40 12.69 -0.31
N GLN A 108 8.38 13.75 0.50
CA GLN A 108 8.62 13.64 1.94
C GLN A 108 7.34 13.16 2.66
N ASN A 109 7.06 13.70 3.85
CA ASN A 109 5.82 13.48 4.58
C ASN A 109 4.58 14.21 4.01
N LYS A 110 4.60 14.58 2.72
CA LYS A 110 3.50 15.25 2.01
C LYS A 110 2.19 14.46 2.16
N CYS A 111 1.06 15.16 2.18
CA CYS A 111 -0.23 14.50 2.27
C CYS A 111 -0.52 13.73 0.98
N PHE A 112 -1.41 12.74 1.02
CA PHE A 112 -1.73 11.93 -0.15
C PHE A 112 -2.15 12.77 -1.37
N GLU A 113 -3.02 13.77 -1.16
CA GLU A 113 -3.45 14.66 -2.25
C GLU A 113 -2.30 15.48 -2.85
N ASP A 114 -1.33 15.91 -2.03
CA ASP A 114 -0.11 16.57 -2.53
C ASP A 114 0.73 15.60 -3.37
N LYS A 115 0.85 14.34 -2.92
CA LYS A 115 1.61 13.28 -3.60
C LYS A 115 0.98 12.88 -4.94
N LYS A 116 -0.34 13.02 -5.11
CA LYS A 116 -1.00 12.80 -6.40
C LYS A 116 -0.52 13.79 -7.48
N GLY A 117 -0.14 14.99 -7.08
CA GLY A 117 0.20 16.09 -7.97
C GLY A 117 -1.00 16.68 -8.69
N ASN A 118 -0.75 17.78 -9.39
CA ASN A 118 -1.76 18.54 -10.13
C ASN A 118 -1.11 19.22 -11.35
N GLU A 119 -1.89 20.00 -12.09
CA GLU A 119 -1.40 20.64 -13.33
C GLU A 119 -0.20 21.56 -13.10
N LYS A 120 -0.12 22.20 -11.92
CA LYS A 120 0.99 23.09 -11.52
C LYS A 120 2.18 22.31 -10.99
N ASN A 121 1.93 21.27 -10.19
CA ASN A 121 2.96 20.36 -9.67
C ASN A 121 2.86 18.98 -10.35
N LYS A 122 3.60 18.83 -11.45
CA LYS A 122 3.67 17.57 -12.21
C LYS A 122 4.61 16.53 -11.58
N VAL A 123 5.24 16.84 -10.44
CA VAL A 123 6.02 15.90 -9.63
C VAL A 123 5.05 15.18 -8.68
N GLY A 124 4.20 14.32 -9.27
CA GLY A 124 3.05 13.66 -8.63
C GLY A 124 2.80 12.25 -9.18
N PHE A 125 2.11 11.40 -8.42
CA PHE A 125 1.78 10.02 -8.82
C PHE A 125 1.06 9.95 -10.19
N ARG A 126 0.23 10.95 -10.53
CA ARG A 126 -0.48 11.02 -11.83
C ARG A 126 0.44 11.01 -13.07
N TYR A 127 1.69 11.40 -12.90
CA TYR A 127 2.67 11.54 -13.98
C TYR A 127 3.82 10.53 -13.83
N GLY A 128 3.63 9.53 -12.97
CA GLY A 128 4.63 8.52 -12.62
C GLY A 128 4.52 7.24 -13.41
N SER A 129 5.09 6.19 -12.81
CA SER A 129 4.96 4.79 -13.21
C SER A 129 3.50 4.33 -13.32
N TYR A 130 3.26 3.15 -13.88
CA TYR A 130 1.90 2.62 -14.00
C TYR A 130 1.30 2.31 -12.62
N ALA A 131 2.11 1.83 -11.68
CA ALA A 131 1.72 1.60 -10.30
C ALA A 131 1.37 2.92 -9.58
N GLU A 132 2.15 3.98 -9.79
CA GLU A 132 1.82 5.32 -9.31
C GLU A 132 0.49 5.83 -9.89
N ASN A 133 0.27 5.63 -11.19
CA ASN A 133 -0.97 6.01 -11.84
C ASN A 133 -2.18 5.28 -11.24
N GLU A 134 -2.07 3.98 -10.93
CA GLU A 134 -3.13 3.23 -10.23
C GLU A 134 -3.46 3.86 -8.87
N ILE A 135 -2.42 4.17 -8.08
CA ILE A 135 -2.56 4.79 -6.76
C ILE A 135 -3.23 6.16 -6.88
N ALA A 136 -2.88 6.94 -7.89
CA ALA A 136 -3.41 8.29 -8.11
C ALA A 136 -4.93 8.32 -8.38
N MET A 137 -5.54 7.20 -8.78
CA MET A 137 -6.98 7.07 -8.96
C MET A 137 -7.75 6.99 -7.63
N LYS A 138 -7.07 6.70 -6.51
CA LYS A 138 -7.72 6.65 -5.20
C LYS A 138 -8.05 8.06 -4.69
N SER A 139 -9.20 8.18 -4.02
CA SER A 139 -9.63 9.42 -3.38
C SER A 139 -8.97 9.66 -2.02
N GLN A 140 -8.38 8.62 -1.43
CA GLN A 140 -7.72 8.67 -0.13
C GLN A 140 -6.70 7.54 0.00
N TRP A 141 -5.92 7.60 1.08
CA TRP A 141 -4.97 6.55 1.43
C TRP A 141 -5.03 6.22 2.92
N THR A 142 -5.90 5.28 3.27
CA THR A 142 -6.13 4.78 4.64
C THR A 142 -5.64 3.34 4.78
N ALA A 143 -5.81 2.76 5.97
CA ALA A 143 -5.51 1.36 6.21
C ALA A 143 -6.28 0.40 5.27
N VAL A 144 -7.49 0.78 4.85
CA VAL A 144 -8.31 0.00 3.91
C VAL A 144 -7.65 -0.07 2.54
N GLU A 145 -7.22 1.06 1.97
CA GLU A 145 -6.53 1.06 0.67
C GLU A 145 -5.20 0.28 0.72
N ILE A 146 -4.48 0.35 1.84
CA ILE A 146 -3.26 -0.44 2.08
C ILE A 146 -3.58 -1.94 2.07
N LEU A 147 -4.62 -2.38 2.81
CA LEU A 147 -5.03 -3.78 2.85
C LEU A 147 -5.47 -4.28 1.47
N GLU A 148 -6.40 -3.57 0.82
CA GLU A 148 -6.93 -3.97 -0.48
C GLU A 148 -5.84 -4.04 -1.55
N ARG A 149 -4.95 -3.06 -1.60
CA ARG A 149 -3.81 -3.11 -2.53
C ARG A 149 -2.85 -4.22 -2.16
N GLY A 150 -2.57 -4.44 -0.88
CA GLY A 150 -1.71 -5.53 -0.42
C GLY A 150 -2.21 -6.90 -0.88
N VAL A 151 -3.52 -7.17 -0.73
CA VAL A 151 -4.13 -8.42 -1.20
C VAL A 151 -4.00 -8.56 -2.72
N ARG A 152 -4.33 -7.51 -3.50
CA ARG A 152 -4.16 -7.53 -4.97
C ARG A 152 -2.72 -7.81 -5.40
N LEU A 153 -1.74 -7.27 -4.67
CA LEU A 153 -0.32 -7.51 -4.94
C LEU A 153 0.08 -8.96 -4.63
N LEU A 154 -0.49 -9.57 -3.59
CA LEU A 154 -0.29 -11.00 -3.31
C LEU A 154 -1.00 -11.88 -4.35
N ASP A 155 -2.17 -11.50 -4.85
CA ASP A 155 -2.83 -12.19 -5.97
C ASP A 155 -1.96 -12.14 -7.25
N PHE A 156 -1.38 -10.97 -7.54
CA PHE A 156 -0.42 -10.82 -8.62
C PHE A 156 0.81 -11.72 -8.42
N MET A 157 1.34 -11.79 -7.19
CA MET A 157 2.47 -12.64 -6.84
C MET A 157 2.20 -14.12 -7.14
N GLU A 158 1.06 -14.64 -6.67
CA GLU A 158 0.63 -16.03 -6.94
C GLU A 158 0.58 -16.32 -8.45
N LYS A 159 -0.06 -15.42 -9.21
CA LYS A 159 -0.22 -15.57 -10.65
C LYS A 159 1.11 -15.49 -11.40
N ARG A 160 1.99 -14.56 -11.03
CA ARG A 160 3.25 -14.30 -11.73
C ARG A 160 4.24 -15.45 -11.58
N TRP A 161 4.30 -16.06 -10.39
CA TRP A 161 5.28 -17.10 -10.07
C TRP A 161 4.70 -18.51 -9.94
N GLY A 162 3.39 -18.69 -10.16
CA GLY A 162 2.77 -20.02 -10.26
C GLY A 162 2.70 -20.79 -8.94
N PHE A 163 2.42 -20.10 -7.83
CA PHE A 163 2.20 -20.72 -6.52
C PHE A 163 0.92 -20.19 -5.86
N SER A 164 0.44 -20.90 -4.83
CA SER A 164 -0.73 -20.46 -4.06
C SER A 164 -0.33 -20.12 -2.61
N ILE A 165 -0.68 -18.91 -2.20
CA ILE A 165 -0.65 -18.38 -0.83
C ILE A 165 -1.87 -18.86 -0.05
N GLY A 166 -3.04 -18.88 -0.70
CA GLY A 166 -4.31 -19.29 -0.11
C GLY A 166 -5.41 -18.24 -0.24
N ASP A 167 -6.40 -18.36 0.64
CA ASP A 167 -7.58 -17.48 0.63
C ASP A 167 -7.29 -16.05 1.09
N TYR A 168 -8.33 -15.22 1.07
CA TYR A 168 -8.26 -13.82 1.48
C TYR A 168 -7.71 -13.67 2.91
N ASP A 169 -8.20 -14.49 3.86
CA ASP A 169 -7.78 -14.39 5.26
C ASP A 169 -6.31 -14.76 5.43
N GLN A 170 -5.81 -15.74 4.67
CA GLN A 170 -4.40 -16.11 4.66
C GLN A 170 -3.52 -14.99 4.14
N LYS A 171 -3.96 -14.28 3.09
CA LYS A 171 -3.28 -13.08 2.57
C LYS A 171 -3.28 -11.95 3.59
N VAL A 172 -4.40 -11.71 4.28
CA VAL A 172 -4.48 -10.70 5.34
C VAL A 172 -3.52 -11.04 6.50
N ARG A 173 -3.41 -12.32 6.89
CA ARG A 173 -2.47 -12.77 7.92
C ARG A 173 -1.01 -12.54 7.55
N ILE A 174 -0.64 -12.84 6.30
CA ILE A 174 0.71 -12.59 5.78
C ILE A 174 1.05 -11.10 5.75
N LEU A 175 0.07 -10.26 5.39
CA LEU A 175 0.21 -8.80 5.47
C LEU A 175 0.26 -8.29 6.91
N GLY A 176 -0.18 -9.10 7.89
CA GLY A 176 -0.30 -8.73 9.29
C GLY A 176 -1.37 -7.66 9.55
N LEU A 177 -2.40 -7.59 8.69
CA LEU A 177 -3.41 -6.52 8.66
C LEU A 177 -4.78 -6.97 9.16
N GLU A 178 -4.86 -8.03 9.97
CA GLU A 178 -6.12 -8.57 10.49
C GLU A 178 -6.91 -7.52 11.28
N PHE A 179 -6.21 -6.58 11.92
CA PHE A 179 -6.80 -5.48 12.68
C PHE A 179 -7.56 -4.45 11.81
N VAL A 180 -7.30 -4.40 10.50
CA VAL A 180 -7.99 -3.49 9.57
C VAL A 180 -9.41 -4.00 9.24
N GLY A 181 -9.63 -5.31 9.27
CA GLY A 181 -10.94 -5.93 8.97
C GLY A 181 -12.04 -5.61 9.99
N TYR A 182 -11.67 -5.25 11.22
CA TYR A 182 -12.61 -4.76 12.25
C TYR A 182 -13.31 -3.45 11.85
N GLU A 183 -12.85 -2.76 10.81
CA GLU A 183 -13.49 -1.53 10.32
C GLU A 183 -14.79 -1.76 9.56
N LYS A 184 -15.02 -2.95 8.99
CA LYS A 184 -16.30 -3.26 8.33
C LYS A 184 -17.45 -3.45 9.34
N SER A 185 -17.15 -3.83 10.58
CA SER A 185 -18.15 -4.05 11.64
C SER A 185 -18.30 -2.87 12.61
N ALA A 186 -17.39 -1.89 12.56
CA ALA A 186 -17.41 -0.71 13.42
C ALA A 186 -17.74 0.57 12.63
N SER A 187 -19.02 0.73 12.26
CA SER A 187 -19.63 2.03 11.96
C SER A 187 -20.96 2.18 12.72
N PRO A 188 -21.37 3.41 13.08
CA PRO A 188 -22.00 3.66 14.38
C PRO A 188 -23.50 3.36 14.45
N LYS A 189 -23.90 3.00 15.68
CA LYS A 189 -25.26 2.85 16.21
C LYS A 189 -26.33 3.68 15.47
N ARG A 190 -27.36 2.98 14.98
CA ARG A 190 -28.68 3.54 14.61
C ARG A 190 -29.10 4.60 15.64
N SER A 191 -29.39 5.81 15.15
CA SER A 191 -30.04 6.87 15.91
C SER A 191 -31.35 6.32 16.51
N ARG A 192 -31.53 6.55 17.82
CA ARG A 192 -32.79 6.29 18.51
C ARG A 192 -33.90 7.10 17.84
N GLY A 193 -34.97 6.42 17.48
CA GLY A 193 -36.16 6.99 16.86
C GLY A 193 -36.72 8.17 17.63
N GLN A 194 -37.22 9.13 16.85
CA GLN A 194 -38.09 10.21 17.31
C GLN A 194 -39.29 9.59 18.04
N ARG A 195 -39.48 9.94 19.32
CA ARG A 195 -40.78 9.80 19.98
C ARG A 195 -41.69 10.87 19.40
N THR A 196 -42.70 10.43 18.65
CA THR A 196 -43.89 11.20 18.37
C THR A 196 -44.56 11.59 19.69
N VAL A 197 -44.71 12.90 19.92
CA VAL A 197 -45.55 13.45 20.98
C VAL A 197 -46.94 13.58 20.37
N ASN A 198 -47.86 12.68 20.74
CA ASN A 198 -49.28 12.94 20.56
C ASN A 198 -49.68 14.02 21.56
N LYS A 199 -50.18 15.16 21.05
CA LYS A 199 -51.00 16.08 21.83
C LYS A 199 -52.46 15.76 21.54
N ASN A 200 -53.23 15.60 22.62
CA ASN A 200 -54.68 15.70 22.65
C ASN A 200 -55.13 17.08 22.15
#